data_AF-A0A1S3T4E4-F1
#
_entry.id   AF-A0A1S3T4E4-F1
#
_cell.length_a   1.000
_cell.length_b   1.000
_cell.length_c   1.000
_cell.angle_alpha   90.00
_cell.angle_beta   90.00
_cell.angle_gamma   90.00
#
_symmetry.space_group_name_H-M   'P 1'
#
loop_
_entity.id
_entity.type
_entity.pdbx_description
1 polymer ?
#
loop_
_entity_poly.entity_id
_entity_poly.type
_entity_poly.pdbx_seq_one_letter_code
_entity_poly.pdbx_strand_id
1 'polypeptide(L)'
;MTPAVRKGSWGAEEGGSAEEKAGETDSVCKVMGLLGMGHRLFVPRLLATSKEDLLQADFEGALKFFRVQLPKRYRAAENARRLMEQACNIKVATKKLKKFEKEYQTLRESQLQQEDPIDRYQRENRRLQEASMRLEQENDDLAHELVTSKIALRTDLDQVEDKADVLNKELLCTKQRLVETEEEKRRQAEETAQIKEVFRRELEKAESEIKKTTVIIAEYKQICSQLSTRLEKQHAATKEELDIIKSKVMACERCREVFSKEGPLQIPPPSRDNRDSELDEEKDSLKAQLRELELELAQTKLQLVEAKCKMQELEHQRGILMNEIQAAKNSWFSKTLGSLKSSGGSASQSQPPSSPKEGPP
;
A
#
# COMPACT_ATOMS: atom_id res chain seq x y z
N MET A 1 -9.29 -4.92 28.67
CA MET A 1 -10.71 -4.53 28.86
C MET A 1 -11.35 -5.48 29.84
N THR A 2 -12.26 -4.91 30.60
CA THR A 2 -12.97 -5.37 31.80
C THR A 2 -13.70 -6.72 31.67
N PRO A 3 -13.89 -7.41 32.81
CA PRO A 3 -14.73 -8.60 32.98
C PRO A 3 -16.16 -8.22 33.44
N ALA A 4 -17.14 -9.10 33.22
CA ALA A 4 -18.42 -9.15 33.96
C ALA A 4 -19.15 -10.47 33.58
N VAL A 5 -19.53 -11.37 34.51
CA VAL A 5 -20.86 -11.52 35.17
C VAL A 5 -21.01 -13.05 35.41
N ARG A 6 -21.53 -13.67 36.48
CA ARG A 6 -22.23 -13.29 37.73
C ARG A 6 -22.09 -14.46 38.74
N LYS A 7 -22.14 -14.12 40.03
CA LYS A 7 -22.45 -15.02 41.14
C LYS A 7 -23.89 -15.56 41.05
N GLY A 8 -24.07 -16.81 41.46
CA GLY A 8 -25.32 -17.35 41.99
C GLY A 8 -25.02 -18.10 43.29
N SER A 9 -25.66 -17.69 44.38
CA SER A 9 -25.46 -18.20 45.75
C SER A 9 -26.74 -18.85 46.23
N TRP A 10 -26.74 -20.17 46.46
CA TRP A 10 -27.67 -20.94 47.28
C TRP A 10 -26.84 -22.16 47.74
N GLY A 11 -26.57 -22.43 49.00
CA GLY A 11 -27.49 -22.73 50.09
C GLY A 11 -26.94 -24.03 50.71
N ALA A 12 -26.64 -24.01 52.01
CA ALA A 12 -26.06 -25.12 52.75
C ALA A 12 -27.08 -26.25 53.01
N GLU A 13 -26.56 -27.38 53.52
CA GLU A 13 -27.24 -28.56 54.08
C GLU A 13 -27.45 -29.76 53.15
N GLU A 14 -26.52 -30.72 53.20
CA GLU A 14 -26.75 -32.06 53.78
C GLU A 14 -25.42 -32.85 53.74
N GLY A 15 -24.75 -32.91 54.89
CA GLY A 15 -23.57 -33.74 55.10
C GLY A 15 -23.99 -35.16 55.47
N GLY A 16 -23.62 -36.13 54.64
CA GLY A 16 -23.78 -37.56 54.95
C GLY A 16 -24.12 -38.43 53.74
N SER A 17 -23.18 -38.62 52.81
CA SER A 17 -23.28 -39.71 51.79
C SER A 17 -22.04 -39.90 50.92
N ALA A 18 -20.99 -39.08 51.04
CA ALA A 18 -19.85 -39.16 50.10
C ALA A 18 -18.86 -40.28 50.44
N GLU A 19 -18.58 -40.49 51.72
CA GLU A 19 -17.56 -41.46 52.18
C GLU A 19 -18.06 -42.91 52.12
N GLU A 20 -19.35 -43.13 52.42
CA GLU A 20 -20.01 -44.44 52.29
C GLU A 20 -20.15 -44.85 50.81
N LYS A 21 -20.54 -43.90 49.92
CA LYS A 21 -20.57 -44.15 48.46
C LYS A 21 -19.18 -44.38 47.85
N ALA A 22 -18.13 -43.78 48.40
CA ALA A 22 -16.76 -44.02 47.96
C ALA A 22 -16.26 -45.42 48.36
N GLY A 23 -16.53 -45.87 49.60
CA GLY A 23 -16.24 -47.24 50.02
C GLY A 23 -17.06 -48.31 49.27
N GLU A 24 -18.29 -47.98 48.90
CA GLU A 24 -19.21 -48.87 48.16
C GLU A 24 -18.82 -49.02 46.67
N THR A 25 -18.31 -47.96 46.05
CA THR A 25 -17.77 -48.02 44.68
C THR A 25 -16.41 -48.73 44.61
N ASP A 26 -15.55 -48.57 45.62
CA ASP A 26 -14.27 -49.29 45.72
C ASP A 26 -14.47 -50.81 45.90
N SER A 27 -15.53 -51.21 46.63
CA SER A 27 -15.91 -52.61 46.82
C SER A 27 -16.33 -53.29 45.51
N VAL A 28 -17.15 -52.62 44.69
CA VAL A 28 -17.57 -53.12 43.37
C VAL A 28 -16.39 -53.19 42.41
N CYS A 29 -15.54 -52.16 42.38
CA CYS A 29 -14.32 -52.16 41.55
C CYS A 29 -13.34 -53.27 41.95
N LYS A 30 -13.21 -53.58 43.25
CA LYS A 30 -12.42 -54.73 43.73
C LYS A 30 -13.04 -56.07 43.35
N VAL A 31 -14.35 -56.25 43.51
CA VAL A 31 -15.02 -57.51 43.11
C VAL A 31 -14.99 -57.71 41.60
N MET A 32 -15.26 -56.66 40.81
CA MET A 32 -15.20 -56.71 39.35
C MET A 32 -13.77 -56.83 38.83
N GLY A 33 -12.79 -56.19 39.50
CA GLY A 33 -11.37 -56.35 39.22
C GLY A 33 -10.88 -57.76 39.54
N LEU A 34 -11.32 -58.36 40.65
CA LEU A 34 -11.04 -59.76 40.99
C LEU A 34 -11.78 -60.75 40.09
N LEU A 35 -12.99 -60.42 39.63
CA LEU A 35 -13.66 -61.18 38.57
C LEU A 35 -12.84 -61.10 37.28
N GLY A 36 -12.38 -59.92 36.88
CA GLY A 36 -11.58 -59.69 35.67
C GLY A 36 -10.17 -60.27 35.72
N MET A 37 -9.57 -60.45 36.90
CA MET A 37 -8.19 -60.95 37.06
C MET A 37 -8.08 -62.34 37.70
N GLY A 38 -9.21 -62.96 38.08
CA GLY A 38 -9.27 -64.27 38.77
C GLY A 38 -10.38 -65.18 38.22
N HIS A 39 -10.51 -65.24 36.89
CA HIS A 39 -11.53 -66.03 36.20
C HIS A 39 -11.32 -67.55 36.42
N ARG A 40 -12.18 -68.15 37.25
CA ARG A 40 -12.85 -69.47 37.05
C ARG A 40 -13.58 -69.98 38.30
N LEU A 41 -13.24 -69.48 39.50
CA LEU A 41 -13.80 -69.99 40.77
C LEU A 41 -15.04 -69.23 41.26
N PHE A 42 -15.19 -67.95 40.90
CA PHE A 42 -16.30 -67.10 41.36
C PHE A 42 -17.61 -67.32 40.59
N VAL A 43 -17.53 -67.62 39.29
CA VAL A 43 -18.71 -67.77 38.42
C VAL A 43 -19.64 -68.90 38.91
N PRO A 44 -19.15 -70.12 39.25
CA PRO A 44 -20.02 -71.14 39.81
C PRO A 44 -20.72 -70.71 41.10
N ARG A 45 -20.06 -69.91 41.97
CA ARG A 45 -20.67 -69.42 43.21
C ARG A 45 -21.73 -68.35 42.96
N LEU A 46 -21.44 -67.42 42.06
CA LEU A 46 -22.38 -66.37 41.63
C LEU A 46 -23.66 -67.01 41.07
N LEU A 47 -23.50 -67.98 40.17
CA LEU A 47 -24.63 -68.71 39.58
C LEU A 47 -25.39 -69.53 40.62
N ALA A 48 -24.69 -70.18 41.57
CA ALA A 48 -25.36 -70.93 42.64
C ALA A 48 -26.17 -70.03 43.58
N THR A 49 -25.65 -68.84 43.92
CA THR A 49 -26.31 -67.89 44.83
C THR A 49 -27.50 -67.19 44.17
N SER A 50 -27.44 -66.99 42.86
CA SER A 50 -28.51 -66.37 42.06
C SER A 50 -29.37 -67.39 41.31
N LYS A 51 -29.28 -68.67 41.68
CA LYS A 51 -29.91 -69.78 40.94
C LYS A 51 -31.44 -69.62 40.88
N GLU A 52 -32.08 -69.28 41.99
CA GLU A 52 -33.54 -69.18 42.05
C GLU A 52 -34.06 -68.02 41.19
N ASP A 53 -33.39 -66.87 41.22
CA ASP A 53 -33.75 -65.73 40.36
C ASP A 53 -33.55 -66.03 38.87
N LEU A 54 -32.48 -66.77 38.53
CA LEU A 54 -32.18 -67.15 37.14
C LEU A 54 -33.12 -68.24 36.61
N LEU A 55 -33.58 -69.16 37.47
CA LEU A 55 -34.53 -70.21 37.07
C LEU A 55 -35.95 -69.67 36.84
N GLN A 56 -36.30 -68.54 37.46
CA GLN A 56 -37.60 -67.87 37.26
C GLN A 56 -37.58 -66.86 36.11
N ALA A 57 -36.41 -66.57 35.53
CA ALA A 57 -36.25 -65.62 34.44
C ALA A 57 -36.28 -66.30 33.06
N ASP A 58 -36.81 -65.59 32.06
CA ASP A 58 -36.65 -65.94 30.64
C ASP A 58 -35.28 -65.48 30.10
N PHE A 59 -35.01 -65.71 28.81
CA PHE A 59 -33.69 -65.39 28.22
C PHE A 59 -33.33 -63.90 28.37
N GLU A 60 -34.29 -63.00 28.11
CA GLU A 60 -34.07 -61.56 28.23
C GLU A 60 -33.95 -61.12 29.69
N GLY A 61 -34.80 -61.65 30.58
CA GLY A 61 -34.76 -61.43 32.02
C GLY A 61 -33.44 -61.88 32.65
N ALA A 62 -32.89 -63.01 32.22
CA ALA A 62 -31.58 -63.49 32.66
C ALA A 62 -30.45 -62.54 32.23
N LEU A 63 -30.45 -62.08 30.97
CA LEU A 63 -29.46 -61.09 30.51
C LEU A 63 -29.56 -59.76 31.27
N LYS A 64 -30.78 -59.29 31.53
CA LYS A 64 -31.03 -58.08 32.34
C LYS A 64 -30.59 -58.27 33.78
N PHE A 65 -30.83 -59.45 34.36
CA PHE A 65 -30.37 -59.80 35.70
C PHE A 65 -28.84 -59.70 35.81
N PHE A 66 -28.10 -60.31 34.88
CA PHE A 66 -26.63 -60.23 34.87
C PHE A 66 -26.09 -58.81 34.67
N ARG A 67 -26.72 -58.02 33.78
CA ARG A 67 -26.27 -56.65 33.48
C ARG A 67 -26.59 -55.64 34.58
N VAL A 68 -27.73 -55.80 35.27
CA VAL A 68 -28.29 -54.74 36.12
C VAL A 68 -28.47 -55.17 37.57
N GLN A 69 -29.05 -56.33 37.84
CA GLN A 69 -29.40 -56.74 39.21
C GLN A 69 -28.22 -57.37 39.95
N LEU A 70 -27.45 -58.20 39.26
CA LEU A 70 -26.29 -58.87 39.84
C LEU A 70 -25.23 -57.86 40.34
N PRO A 71 -24.85 -56.81 39.57
CA PRO A 71 -23.90 -55.80 40.07
C PRO A 71 -24.45 -55.00 41.25
N LYS A 72 -25.76 -54.73 41.29
CA LYS A 72 -26.38 -54.00 42.40
C LYS A 72 -26.34 -54.77 43.72
N ARG A 73 -26.51 -56.11 43.69
CA ARG A 73 -26.52 -56.95 44.91
C ARG A 73 -25.19 -56.99 45.66
N TYR A 74 -24.09 -56.82 44.94
CA TYR A 74 -22.73 -56.85 45.50
C TYR A 74 -22.11 -55.44 45.63
N ARG A 75 -22.93 -54.37 45.60
CA ARG A 75 -22.49 -53.03 46.00
C ARG A 75 -22.09 -52.98 47.47
N ALA A 76 -22.92 -53.55 48.34
CA ALA A 76 -22.63 -53.63 49.76
C ALA A 76 -21.36 -54.49 50.02
N ALA A 77 -20.40 -53.91 50.75
CA ALA A 77 -19.10 -54.53 51.05
C ALA A 77 -19.22 -55.89 51.75
N GLU A 78 -20.25 -56.08 52.58
CA GLU A 78 -20.47 -57.33 53.31
C GLU A 78 -20.90 -58.48 52.39
N ASN A 79 -21.80 -58.21 51.44
CA ASN A 79 -22.23 -59.20 50.45
C ASN A 79 -21.07 -59.60 49.52
N ALA A 80 -20.23 -58.63 49.17
CA ALA A 80 -19.00 -58.85 48.41
C ALA A 80 -18.00 -59.74 49.17
N ARG A 81 -17.72 -59.44 50.46
CA ARG A 81 -16.83 -60.25 51.30
C ARG A 81 -17.33 -61.69 51.46
N ARG A 82 -18.63 -61.86 51.73
CA ARG A 82 -19.25 -63.18 51.84
C ARG A 82 -19.16 -63.98 50.54
N LEU A 83 -19.34 -63.34 49.39
CA LEU A 83 -19.14 -63.99 48.09
C LEU A 83 -17.69 -64.45 47.90
N MET A 84 -16.72 -63.60 48.28
CA MET A 84 -15.30 -63.94 48.16
C MET A 84 -14.93 -65.16 49.01
N GLU A 85 -15.33 -65.18 50.28
CA GLU A 85 -15.07 -66.29 51.19
C GLU A 85 -15.68 -67.60 50.67
N GLN A 86 -16.93 -67.55 50.21
CA GLN A 86 -17.61 -68.72 49.66
C GLN A 86 -17.02 -69.21 48.34
N ALA A 87 -16.52 -68.31 47.49
CA ALA A 87 -15.88 -68.67 46.23
C ALA A 87 -14.50 -69.32 46.45
N CYS A 88 -13.73 -68.88 47.46
CA CYS A 88 -12.47 -69.49 47.85
C CYS A 88 -12.65 -70.93 48.38
N ASN A 89 -13.81 -71.25 48.94
CA ASN A 89 -14.14 -72.60 49.39
C ASN A 89 -14.55 -73.57 48.26
N ILE A 90 -14.66 -73.11 47.00
CA ILE A 90 -14.98 -73.98 45.87
C ILE A 90 -13.72 -74.70 45.38
N LYS A 91 -13.65 -76.01 45.65
CA LYS A 91 -12.66 -76.88 45.03
C LYS A 91 -13.10 -77.26 43.61
N VAL A 92 -12.63 -76.52 42.59
CA VAL A 92 -12.79 -76.95 41.19
C VAL A 92 -11.86 -78.14 40.92
N ALA A 93 -12.46 -79.30 40.64
CA ALA A 93 -11.73 -80.50 40.30
C ALA A 93 -11.03 -80.34 38.94
N THR A 94 -9.73 -80.07 38.96
CA THR A 94 -8.89 -79.85 37.76
C THR A 94 -8.98 -81.00 36.74
N LYS A 95 -9.21 -82.23 37.20
CA LYS A 95 -9.45 -83.39 36.31
C LYS A 95 -10.73 -83.25 35.46
N LYS A 96 -11.82 -82.70 36.02
CA LYS A 96 -13.06 -82.44 35.26
C LYS A 96 -12.88 -81.30 34.27
N LEU A 97 -12.13 -80.26 34.66
CA LEU A 97 -11.85 -79.13 33.76
C LEU A 97 -11.05 -79.58 32.52
N LYS A 98 -10.01 -80.40 32.72
CA LYS A 98 -9.25 -81.02 31.62
C LYS A 98 -10.11 -81.95 30.75
N LYS A 99 -11.11 -82.61 31.33
CA LYS A 99 -12.08 -83.42 30.57
C LYS A 99 -12.94 -82.54 29.66
N PHE A 100 -13.52 -81.46 30.19
CA PHE A 100 -14.34 -80.53 29.39
C PHE A 100 -13.53 -79.82 28.31
N GLU A 101 -12.28 -79.48 28.59
CA GLU A 101 -11.37 -78.91 27.59
C GLU A 101 -11.14 -79.88 26.42
N LYS A 102 -10.87 -81.15 26.72
CA LYS A 102 -10.73 -82.19 25.69
C LYS A 102 -12.03 -82.42 24.92
N GLU A 103 -13.17 -82.55 25.62
CA GLU A 103 -14.48 -82.72 24.98
C GLU A 103 -14.82 -81.53 24.05
N TYR A 104 -14.50 -80.30 24.45
CA TYR A 104 -14.68 -79.11 23.63
C TYR A 104 -13.78 -79.12 22.38
N GLN A 105 -12.52 -79.51 22.54
CA GLN A 105 -11.57 -79.64 21.41
C GLN A 105 -12.06 -80.70 20.42
N THR A 106 -12.44 -81.89 20.90
CA THR A 106 -12.96 -82.97 20.07
C THR A 106 -14.26 -82.58 19.35
N LEU A 107 -15.18 -81.88 20.03
CA LEU A 107 -16.41 -81.37 19.40
C LEU A 107 -16.09 -80.38 18.27
N ARG A 108 -15.16 -79.46 18.51
CA ARG A 108 -14.74 -78.45 17.53
C ARG A 108 -14.05 -79.08 16.32
N GLU A 109 -13.20 -80.08 16.54
CA GLU A 109 -12.54 -80.86 15.47
C GLU A 109 -13.54 -81.68 14.68
N SER A 110 -14.52 -82.32 15.34
CA SER A 110 -15.59 -83.06 14.68
C SER A 110 -16.49 -82.15 13.84
N GLN A 111 -16.81 -80.94 14.31
CA GLN A 111 -17.57 -79.95 13.53
C GLN A 111 -16.79 -79.51 12.29
N LEU A 112 -15.47 -79.33 12.41
CA LEU A 112 -14.61 -78.96 11.29
C LEU A 112 -14.46 -80.10 10.27
N GLN A 113 -14.49 -81.36 10.72
CA GLN A 113 -14.45 -82.54 9.85
C GLN A 113 -15.79 -82.86 9.17
N GLN A 114 -16.92 -82.39 9.73
CA GLN A 114 -18.24 -82.54 9.11
C GLN A 114 -18.51 -81.54 7.99
N GLU A 115 -17.76 -80.44 7.94
CA GLU A 115 -17.85 -79.48 6.83
C GLU A 115 -17.16 -80.05 5.58
N ASP A 116 -17.85 -80.05 4.42
CA ASP A 116 -17.27 -80.55 3.17
C ASP A 116 -16.00 -79.72 2.84
N PRO A 117 -14.83 -80.37 2.70
CA PRO A 117 -13.60 -79.69 2.34
C PRO A 117 -13.75 -78.78 1.12
N ILE A 118 -14.54 -79.20 0.12
CA ILE A 118 -14.78 -78.43 -1.10
C ILE A 118 -15.54 -77.13 -0.79
N ASP A 119 -16.63 -77.21 -0.01
CA ASP A 119 -17.43 -76.03 0.35
C ASP A 119 -16.62 -75.02 1.17
N ARG A 120 -15.77 -75.52 2.07
CA ARG A 120 -14.85 -74.68 2.84
C ARG A 120 -13.87 -73.94 1.93
N TYR A 121 -13.21 -74.65 1.01
CA TYR A 121 -12.26 -74.04 0.09
C TYR A 121 -12.95 -73.07 -0.89
N GLN A 122 -14.15 -73.38 -1.36
CA GLN A 122 -14.92 -72.48 -2.22
C GLN A 122 -15.30 -71.18 -1.50
N ARG A 123 -15.71 -71.26 -0.22
CA ARG A 123 -16.02 -70.07 0.58
C ARG A 123 -14.79 -69.21 0.82
N GLU A 124 -13.66 -69.84 1.15
CA GLU A 124 -12.40 -69.11 1.36
C GLU A 124 -11.88 -68.49 0.06
N ASN A 125 -11.95 -69.21 -1.06
CA ASN A 125 -11.54 -68.68 -2.36
C ASN A 125 -12.41 -67.48 -2.78
N ARG A 126 -13.74 -67.57 -2.57
CA ARG A 126 -14.64 -66.43 -2.80
C ARG A 126 -14.27 -65.22 -1.95
N ARG A 127 -14.01 -65.45 -0.65
CA ARG A 127 -13.58 -64.38 0.26
C ARG A 127 -12.25 -63.76 -0.16
N LEU A 128 -11.29 -64.57 -0.61
CA LEU A 128 -10.00 -64.08 -1.11
C LEU A 128 -10.16 -63.30 -2.42
N GLN A 129 -11.03 -63.75 -3.33
CA GLN A 129 -11.36 -63.03 -4.57
C GLN A 129 -12.01 -61.68 -4.28
N GLU A 130 -12.99 -61.63 -3.37
CA GLU A 130 -13.63 -60.38 -2.92
C GLU A 130 -12.61 -59.43 -2.27
N ALA A 131 -11.70 -59.95 -1.46
CA ALA A 131 -10.63 -59.15 -0.87
C ALA A 131 -9.63 -58.63 -1.92
N SER A 132 -9.28 -59.44 -2.92
CA SER A 132 -8.40 -59.03 -4.03
C SER A 132 -9.05 -57.91 -4.83
N MET A 133 -10.31 -58.07 -5.25
CA MET A 133 -11.02 -57.04 -6.00
C MET A 133 -11.13 -55.73 -5.22
N ARG A 134 -11.38 -55.80 -3.91
CA ARG A 134 -11.42 -54.60 -3.06
C ARG A 134 -10.05 -53.91 -3.00
N LEU A 135 -8.97 -54.68 -2.81
CA LEU A 135 -7.62 -54.12 -2.74
C LEU A 135 -7.17 -53.55 -4.10
N GLU A 136 -7.56 -54.17 -5.20
CA GLU A 136 -7.32 -53.67 -6.57
C GLU A 136 -8.04 -52.33 -6.76
N GLN A 137 -9.31 -52.22 -6.36
CA GLN A 137 -10.04 -50.96 -6.42
C GLN A 137 -9.42 -49.87 -5.53
N GLU A 138 -9.08 -50.19 -4.29
CA GLU A 138 -8.39 -49.25 -3.40
C GLU A 138 -7.03 -48.81 -3.97
N ASN A 139 -6.32 -49.71 -4.66
CA ASN A 139 -5.06 -49.38 -5.34
C ASN A 139 -5.28 -48.42 -6.52
N ASP A 140 -6.29 -48.70 -7.35
CA ASP A 140 -6.65 -47.87 -8.50
C ASP A 140 -7.10 -46.47 -8.06
N ASP A 141 -7.92 -46.39 -7.01
CA ASP A 141 -8.35 -45.11 -6.42
C ASP A 141 -7.16 -44.30 -5.91
N LEU A 142 -6.24 -44.94 -5.16
CA LEU A 142 -5.03 -44.29 -4.67
C LEU A 142 -4.09 -43.86 -5.81
N ALA A 143 -3.98 -44.67 -6.87
CA ALA A 143 -3.19 -44.32 -8.05
C ALA A 143 -3.79 -43.11 -8.77
N HIS A 144 -5.12 -43.07 -8.92
CA HIS A 144 -5.83 -41.93 -9.50
C HIS A 144 -5.68 -40.66 -8.66
N GLU A 145 -5.85 -40.74 -7.35
CA GLU A 145 -5.65 -39.61 -6.44
C GLU A 145 -4.22 -39.08 -6.52
N LEU A 146 -3.23 -39.98 -6.52
CA LEU A 146 -1.82 -39.60 -6.64
C LEU A 146 -1.53 -38.89 -7.96
N VAL A 147 -2.03 -39.41 -9.08
CA VAL A 147 -1.85 -38.80 -10.40
C VAL A 147 -2.53 -37.43 -10.46
N THR A 148 -3.78 -37.33 -10.02
CA THR A 148 -4.54 -36.07 -9.98
C THR A 148 -3.84 -35.03 -9.10
N SER A 149 -3.43 -35.42 -7.88
CA SER A 149 -2.70 -34.55 -6.97
C SER A 149 -1.37 -34.09 -7.56
N LYS A 150 -0.62 -34.98 -8.21
CA LYS A 150 0.64 -34.65 -8.88
C LYS A 150 0.45 -33.67 -10.03
N ILE A 151 -0.59 -33.84 -10.86
CA ILE A 151 -0.92 -32.92 -11.95
C ILE A 151 -1.30 -31.54 -11.38
N ALA A 152 -2.12 -31.50 -10.33
CA ALA A 152 -2.50 -30.25 -9.67
C ALA A 152 -1.28 -29.51 -9.10
N LEU A 153 -0.42 -30.20 -8.35
CA LEU A 153 0.81 -29.62 -7.81
C LEU A 153 1.77 -29.13 -8.90
N ARG A 154 1.87 -29.85 -10.03
CA ARG A 154 2.68 -29.40 -11.17
C ARG A 154 2.10 -28.12 -11.77
N THR A 155 0.78 -28.08 -11.95
CA THR A 155 0.08 -26.90 -12.46
C THR A 155 0.27 -25.69 -11.52
N ASP A 156 0.16 -25.90 -10.21
CA ASP A 156 0.39 -24.83 -9.22
C ASP A 156 1.84 -24.35 -9.23
N LEU A 157 2.80 -25.27 -9.38
CA LEU A 157 4.22 -24.93 -9.51
C LEU A 157 4.48 -24.09 -10.78
N ASP A 158 3.98 -24.52 -11.93
CA ASP A 158 4.11 -23.79 -13.19
C ASP A 158 3.49 -22.37 -13.07
N GLN A 159 2.33 -22.23 -12.40
CA GLN A 159 1.73 -20.92 -12.13
C GLN A 159 2.57 -20.02 -11.22
N VAL A 160 3.26 -20.59 -10.22
CA VAL A 160 4.14 -19.84 -9.33
C VAL A 160 5.41 -19.41 -10.07
N GLU A 161 5.96 -20.29 -10.93
CA GLU A 161 7.10 -19.98 -11.80
C GLU A 161 6.76 -18.83 -12.76
N ASP A 162 5.62 -18.89 -13.46
CA ASP A 162 5.15 -17.81 -14.34
C ASP A 162 4.97 -16.48 -13.60
N LYS A 163 4.39 -16.51 -12.40
CA LYS A 163 4.24 -15.31 -11.56
C LYS A 163 5.59 -14.73 -11.15
N ALA A 164 6.55 -15.57 -10.80
CA ALA A 164 7.91 -15.13 -10.45
C ALA A 164 8.58 -14.46 -11.64
N ASP A 165 8.43 -15.01 -12.85
CA ASP A 165 8.96 -14.44 -14.08
C ASP A 165 8.34 -13.09 -14.43
N VAL A 166 7.01 -12.95 -14.27
CA VAL A 166 6.32 -11.67 -14.45
C VAL A 166 6.81 -10.62 -13.46
N LEU A 167 6.86 -10.96 -12.17
CA LEU A 167 7.35 -10.05 -11.13
C LEU A 167 8.81 -9.65 -11.36
N ASN A 168 9.66 -10.57 -11.82
CA ASN A 168 11.05 -10.27 -12.12
C ASN A 168 11.18 -9.31 -13.32
N LYS A 169 10.36 -9.48 -14.37
CA LYS A 169 10.28 -8.53 -15.50
C LYS A 169 9.81 -7.15 -15.06
N GLU A 170 8.76 -7.07 -14.23
CA GLU A 170 8.24 -5.80 -13.70
C GLU A 170 9.26 -5.10 -12.80
N LEU A 171 9.98 -5.86 -11.97
CA LEU A 171 11.05 -5.35 -11.13
C LEU A 171 12.18 -4.76 -11.99
N LEU A 172 12.60 -5.46 -13.04
CA LEU A 172 13.64 -4.97 -13.96
C LEU A 172 13.20 -3.69 -14.68
N CYS A 173 11.96 -3.66 -15.19
CA CYS A 173 11.38 -2.48 -15.84
C CYS A 173 11.33 -1.28 -14.88
N THR A 174 10.92 -1.52 -13.63
CA THR A 174 10.87 -0.48 -12.60
C THR A 174 12.25 0.05 -12.23
N LYS A 175 13.24 -0.84 -12.11
CA LYS A 175 14.65 -0.46 -11.87
C LYS A 175 15.20 0.39 -13.01
N GLN A 176 14.94 -0.01 -14.26
CA GLN A 176 15.38 0.75 -15.44
C GLN A 176 14.77 2.16 -15.45
N ARG A 177 13.45 2.27 -15.22
CA ARG A 177 12.77 3.56 -15.14
C ARG A 177 13.28 4.44 -13.98
N LEU A 178 13.64 3.82 -12.85
CA LEU A 178 14.23 4.54 -11.71
C LEU A 178 15.58 5.15 -12.12
N VAL A 179 16.46 4.37 -12.74
CA VAL A 179 17.77 4.85 -13.23
C VAL A 179 17.59 6.01 -14.20
N GLU A 180 16.72 5.86 -15.20
CA GLU A 180 16.42 6.93 -16.16
C GLU A 180 15.91 8.21 -15.48
N THR A 181 15.05 8.06 -14.47
CA THR A 181 14.52 9.20 -13.71
C THR A 181 15.59 9.87 -12.84
N GLU A 182 16.49 9.08 -12.25
CA GLU A 182 17.62 9.59 -11.47
C GLU A 182 18.64 10.32 -12.35
N GLU A 183 18.93 9.79 -13.53
CA GLU A 183 19.79 10.44 -14.53
C GLU A 183 19.20 11.75 -15.05
N GLU A 184 17.89 11.76 -15.36
CA GLU A 184 17.16 12.97 -15.74
C GLU A 184 17.22 14.03 -14.63
N LYS A 185 16.97 13.63 -13.38
CA LYS A 185 17.07 14.51 -12.22
C LYS A 185 18.48 15.07 -12.05
N ARG A 186 19.51 14.25 -12.27
CA ARG A 186 20.91 14.69 -12.25
C ARG A 186 21.16 15.74 -13.35
N ARG A 187 20.70 15.50 -14.57
CA ARG A 187 20.83 16.45 -15.69
C ARG A 187 20.15 17.79 -15.37
N GLN A 188 18.92 17.74 -14.87
CA GLN A 188 18.18 18.96 -14.47
C GLN A 188 18.86 19.71 -13.33
N ALA A 189 19.47 19.01 -12.36
CA ALA A 189 20.24 19.63 -11.29
C ALA A 189 21.48 20.35 -11.82
N GLU A 190 22.18 19.76 -12.79
CA GLU A 190 23.33 20.35 -13.47
C GLU A 190 22.94 21.58 -14.29
N GLU A 191 21.87 21.49 -15.09
CA GLU A 191 21.31 22.63 -15.83
C GLU A 191 20.92 23.77 -14.88
N THR A 192 20.24 23.45 -13.77
CA THR A 192 19.87 24.43 -12.74
C THR A 192 21.09 25.08 -12.12
N ALA A 193 22.15 24.31 -11.84
CA ALA A 193 23.39 24.85 -11.29
C ALA A 193 24.09 25.79 -12.28
N GLN A 194 24.14 25.43 -13.57
CA GLN A 194 24.69 26.30 -14.62
C GLN A 194 23.91 27.60 -14.75
N ILE A 195 22.58 27.53 -14.77
CA ILE A 195 21.71 28.70 -14.85
C ILE A 195 21.92 29.62 -13.63
N LYS A 196 21.97 29.06 -12.41
CA LYS A 196 22.28 29.82 -11.19
C LYS A 196 23.63 30.53 -11.28
N GLU A 197 24.64 29.85 -11.81
CA GLU A 197 25.98 30.41 -11.97
C GLU A 197 26.02 31.53 -13.00
N VAL A 198 25.29 31.41 -14.12
CA VAL A 198 25.14 32.49 -15.10
C VAL A 198 24.43 33.69 -14.48
N PHE A 199 23.30 33.47 -13.80
CA PHE A 199 22.60 34.55 -13.10
C PHE A 199 23.48 35.26 -12.07
N ARG A 200 24.26 34.51 -11.29
CA ARG A 200 25.21 35.08 -10.32
C ARG A 200 26.23 35.99 -11.00
N ARG A 201 26.84 35.54 -12.11
CA ARG A 201 27.83 36.34 -12.86
C ARG A 201 27.23 37.61 -13.44
N GLU A 202 26.04 37.53 -14.02
CA GLU A 202 25.38 38.72 -14.59
C GLU A 202 24.98 39.72 -13.50
N LEU A 203 24.58 39.23 -12.33
CA LEU A 203 24.28 40.07 -11.18
C LEU A 203 25.53 40.78 -10.66
N GLU A 204 26.66 40.07 -10.53
CA GLU A 204 27.95 40.67 -10.14
C GLU A 204 28.45 41.71 -11.15
N LYS A 205 28.28 41.46 -12.45
CA LYS A 205 28.59 42.44 -13.50
C LYS A 205 27.73 43.68 -13.36
N ALA A 206 26.41 43.53 -13.25
CA ALA A 206 25.48 44.65 -13.08
C ALA A 206 25.82 45.47 -11.82
N GLU A 207 26.12 44.82 -10.70
CA GLU A 207 26.58 45.50 -9.48
C GLU A 207 27.89 46.27 -9.71
N SER A 208 28.84 45.71 -10.46
CA SER A 208 30.10 46.37 -10.79
C SER A 208 29.89 47.61 -11.67
N GLU A 209 28.98 47.54 -12.65
CA GLU A 209 28.63 48.66 -13.52
C GLU A 209 27.87 49.75 -12.77
N ILE A 210 26.96 49.37 -11.86
CA ILE A 210 26.29 50.32 -10.96
C ILE A 210 27.32 51.04 -10.10
N LYS A 211 28.30 50.33 -9.54
CA LYS A 211 29.39 50.93 -8.74
C LYS A 211 30.19 51.93 -9.57
N LYS A 212 30.62 51.56 -10.79
CA LYS A 212 31.34 52.46 -11.70
C LYS A 212 30.52 53.70 -12.03
N THR A 213 29.25 53.52 -12.43
CA THR A 213 28.34 54.61 -12.76
C THR A 213 28.12 55.53 -11.56
N THR A 214 28.01 54.97 -10.35
CA THR A 214 27.86 55.75 -9.11
C THR A 214 29.10 56.60 -8.82
N VAL A 215 30.32 56.05 -9.02
CA VAL A 215 31.57 56.79 -8.90
C VAL A 215 31.64 57.93 -9.92
N ILE A 216 31.34 57.65 -11.20
CA ILE A 216 31.30 58.67 -12.27
C ILE A 216 30.30 59.78 -11.94
N ILE A 217 29.11 59.43 -11.45
CA ILE A 217 28.09 60.42 -11.04
C ILE A 217 28.60 61.28 -9.89
N ALA A 218 29.29 60.69 -8.91
CA ALA A 218 29.86 61.42 -7.77
C ALA A 218 30.95 62.39 -8.24
N GLU A 219 31.86 61.96 -9.11
CA GLU A 219 32.90 62.80 -9.71
C GLU A 219 32.30 63.93 -10.56
N TYR A 220 31.29 63.62 -11.39
CA TYR A 220 30.58 64.62 -12.18
C TYR A 220 29.94 65.69 -11.27
N LYS A 221 29.22 65.28 -10.21
CA LYS A 221 28.64 66.21 -9.23
C LYS A 221 29.71 67.06 -8.54
N GLN A 222 30.87 66.49 -8.23
CA GLN A 222 31.99 67.22 -7.64
C GLN A 222 32.55 68.28 -8.60
N ILE A 223 32.74 67.94 -9.88
CA ILE A 223 33.19 68.89 -10.91
C ILE A 223 32.17 70.02 -11.07
N CYS A 224 30.87 69.71 -11.14
CA CYS A 224 29.81 70.72 -11.21
C CYS A 224 29.85 71.67 -10.00
N SER A 225 29.97 71.14 -8.79
CA SER A 225 30.10 71.96 -7.57
C SER A 225 31.34 72.86 -7.63
N GLN A 226 32.49 72.33 -8.04
CA GLN A 226 33.72 73.11 -8.20
C GLN A 226 33.59 74.22 -9.24
N LEU A 227 32.98 73.93 -10.39
CA LEU A 227 32.71 74.91 -11.43
C LEU A 227 31.76 76.01 -10.95
N SER A 228 30.66 75.65 -10.28
CA SER A 228 29.74 76.62 -9.66
C SER A 228 30.45 77.54 -8.67
N THR A 229 31.25 77.00 -7.75
CA THR A 229 32.01 77.81 -6.80
C THR A 229 33.03 78.72 -7.49
N ARG A 230 33.69 78.23 -8.55
CA ARG A 230 34.66 79.04 -9.32
C ARG A 230 33.99 80.17 -10.09
N LEU A 231 32.82 79.89 -10.66
CA LEU A 231 31.97 80.85 -11.35
C LEU A 231 31.44 81.93 -10.39
N GLU A 232 30.97 81.54 -9.21
CA GLU A 232 30.54 82.48 -8.15
C GLU A 232 31.70 83.39 -7.69
N LYS A 233 32.90 82.83 -7.48
CA LYS A 233 34.09 83.61 -7.13
C LYS A 233 34.48 84.60 -8.23
N GLN A 234 34.46 84.15 -9.49
CA GLN A 234 34.68 85.04 -10.64
C GLN A 234 33.65 86.16 -10.67
N HIS A 235 32.35 85.85 -10.63
CA HIS A 235 31.28 86.86 -10.61
C HIS A 235 31.42 87.84 -9.45
N ALA A 236 31.77 87.37 -8.24
CA ALA A 236 31.99 88.25 -7.09
C ALA A 236 33.18 89.20 -7.34
N ALA A 237 34.30 88.68 -7.85
CA ALA A 237 35.48 89.49 -8.17
C ALA A 237 35.19 90.49 -9.30
N THR A 238 34.54 90.07 -10.39
CA THR A 238 34.17 90.99 -11.49
C THR A 238 33.18 92.03 -11.03
N LYS A 239 32.24 91.68 -10.13
CA LYS A 239 31.31 92.64 -9.53
C LYS A 239 32.04 93.65 -8.66
N GLU A 240 32.99 93.21 -7.85
CA GLU A 240 33.83 94.10 -7.02
C GLU A 240 34.68 95.03 -7.89
N GLU A 241 35.32 94.52 -8.95
CA GLU A 241 36.04 95.34 -9.94
C GLU A 241 35.11 96.34 -10.63
N LEU A 242 33.91 95.89 -11.04
CA LEU A 242 32.90 96.75 -11.65
C LEU A 242 32.43 97.84 -10.67
N ASP A 243 32.25 97.51 -9.40
CA ASP A 243 31.88 98.46 -8.35
C ASP A 243 33.01 99.47 -8.09
N ILE A 244 34.28 99.04 -8.11
CA ILE A 244 35.45 99.94 -8.06
C ILE A 244 35.47 100.87 -9.27
N ILE A 245 35.26 100.35 -10.48
CA ILE A 245 35.19 101.15 -11.71
C ILE A 245 34.02 102.14 -11.62
N LYS A 246 32.82 101.69 -11.22
CA LYS A 246 31.66 102.55 -10.99
C LYS A 246 31.99 103.66 -9.98
N SER A 247 32.61 103.34 -8.86
CA SER A 247 33.03 104.33 -7.86
C SER A 247 34.02 105.35 -8.44
N LYS A 248 35.01 104.91 -9.23
CA LYS A 248 35.97 105.81 -9.90
C LYS A 248 35.31 106.68 -10.97
N VAL A 249 34.41 106.12 -11.79
CA VAL A 249 33.65 106.84 -12.82
C VAL A 249 32.75 107.90 -12.19
N MET A 250 32.08 107.56 -11.09
CA MET A 250 31.21 108.49 -10.36
C MET A 250 31.97 109.57 -9.58
N ALA A 251 33.25 109.37 -9.29
CA ALA A 251 34.14 110.36 -8.67
C ALA A 251 34.74 111.36 -9.67
N CYS A 252 34.56 111.15 -10.98
CA CYS A 252 35.01 112.05 -12.03
C CYS A 252 33.91 113.06 -12.40
N GLU A 253 34.21 114.36 -12.31
CA GLU A 253 33.24 115.44 -12.55
C GLU A 253 32.68 115.51 -13.98
N ARG A 254 33.38 114.97 -14.99
CA ARG A 254 32.92 114.94 -16.40
C ARG A 254 32.21 113.64 -16.83
N CYS A 255 32.44 112.53 -16.13
CA CYS A 255 31.95 111.21 -16.54
C CYS A 255 30.64 110.81 -15.85
N ARG A 256 30.32 111.44 -14.71
CA ARG A 256 29.12 111.18 -13.91
C ARG A 256 27.80 111.49 -14.64
N GLU A 257 27.81 112.42 -15.60
CA GLU A 257 26.60 112.83 -16.34
C GLU A 257 26.26 111.90 -17.52
N VAL A 258 27.19 111.04 -17.95
CA VAL A 258 27.03 110.16 -19.13
C VAL A 258 26.63 108.72 -18.74
N PHE A 259 26.88 108.29 -17.50
CA PHE A 259 26.59 106.94 -17.01
C PHE A 259 25.58 106.96 -15.85
N SER A 260 24.44 106.28 -16.00
CA SER A 260 23.45 106.10 -14.92
C SER A 260 23.64 104.77 -14.17
N LYS A 261 23.12 104.68 -12.94
CA LYS A 261 23.42 103.60 -11.98
C LYS A 261 22.93 102.20 -12.38
N GLU A 262 21.99 102.07 -13.33
CA GLU A 262 21.35 100.78 -13.65
C GLU A 262 21.59 100.18 -15.06
N GLY A 263 22.09 100.89 -16.07
CA GLY A 263 22.46 100.35 -17.41
C GLY A 263 21.37 99.56 -18.18
N PRO A 264 20.86 100.06 -19.34
CA PRO A 264 21.60 99.84 -20.59
C PRO A 264 21.47 100.95 -21.66
N LEU A 265 22.35 100.88 -22.67
CA LEU A 265 22.43 101.69 -23.90
C LEU A 265 21.37 101.28 -24.94
N GLN A 266 20.73 102.26 -25.59
CA GLN A 266 19.94 102.08 -26.81
C GLN A 266 20.87 102.08 -28.03
N ILE A 267 20.76 101.06 -28.89
CA ILE A 267 21.31 101.06 -30.25
C ILE A 267 20.15 100.80 -31.25
N PRO A 268 19.98 101.62 -32.31
CA PRO A 268 18.95 101.44 -33.35
C PRO A 268 19.25 100.28 -34.33
N PRO A 269 18.26 99.79 -35.09
CA PRO A 269 18.40 98.60 -35.92
C PRO A 269 19.08 98.92 -37.26
N PRO A 270 19.88 98.01 -37.83
CA PRO A 270 20.24 98.09 -39.24
C PRO A 270 19.26 97.30 -40.11
N SER A 271 19.06 97.90 -41.28
CA SER A 271 18.27 97.50 -42.44
C SER A 271 18.62 96.14 -43.01
N ARG A 272 17.60 95.52 -43.63
CA ARG A 272 17.66 94.42 -44.59
C ARG A 272 18.69 94.72 -45.70
N ASP A 273 19.47 93.72 -46.09
CA ASP A 273 19.30 93.04 -47.37
C ASP A 273 20.25 91.83 -47.50
N ASN A 274 19.76 90.81 -48.21
CA ASN A 274 20.52 89.71 -48.83
C ASN A 274 21.03 88.53 -47.96
N ARG A 275 20.12 87.69 -47.43
CA ARG A 275 20.42 86.30 -47.01
C ARG A 275 19.36 85.27 -47.43
N ASP A 276 18.54 85.56 -48.44
CA ASP A 276 17.45 84.65 -48.87
C ASP A 276 17.95 83.35 -49.55
N SER A 277 19.22 83.25 -49.95
CA SER A 277 19.75 82.02 -50.58
C SER A 277 20.35 81.01 -49.59
N GLU A 278 20.95 81.42 -48.47
CA GLU A 278 21.47 80.48 -47.45
C GLU A 278 20.36 79.90 -46.57
N LEU A 279 19.30 80.68 -46.29
CA LEU A 279 18.17 80.25 -45.47
C LEU A 279 17.27 79.24 -46.18
N ASP A 280 17.17 79.30 -47.51
CA ASP A 280 16.39 78.33 -48.29
C ASP A 280 17.13 76.99 -48.40
N GLU A 281 18.46 76.98 -48.50
CA GLU A 281 19.28 75.75 -48.44
C GLU A 281 19.25 75.10 -47.05
N GLU A 282 19.35 75.88 -45.96
CA GLU A 282 19.25 75.34 -44.60
C GLU A 282 17.84 74.80 -44.30
N LYS A 283 16.80 75.48 -44.79
CA LYS A 283 15.40 75.04 -44.70
C LYS A 283 15.14 73.78 -45.50
N ASP A 284 15.75 73.63 -46.67
CA ASP A 284 15.62 72.42 -47.49
C ASP A 284 16.43 71.25 -46.91
N SER A 285 17.59 71.51 -46.30
CA SER A 285 18.35 70.54 -45.50
C SER A 285 17.56 70.04 -44.29
N LEU A 286 16.93 70.95 -43.53
CA LEU A 286 16.07 70.59 -42.41
C LEU A 286 14.84 69.78 -42.84
N LYS A 287 14.21 70.12 -43.98
CA LYS A 287 13.12 69.30 -44.55
C LYS A 287 13.59 67.92 -44.99
N ALA A 288 14.81 67.81 -45.53
CA ALA A 288 15.39 66.53 -45.90
C ALA A 288 15.64 65.64 -44.67
N GLN A 289 16.23 66.21 -43.61
CA GLN A 289 16.40 65.53 -42.33
C GLN A 289 15.07 65.12 -41.69
N LEU A 290 14.04 65.95 -41.82
CA LEU A 290 12.71 65.65 -41.28
C LEU A 290 12.07 64.46 -42.03
N ARG A 291 12.24 64.38 -43.36
CA ARG A 291 11.81 63.21 -44.16
C ARG A 291 12.61 61.95 -43.83
N GLU A 292 13.91 62.06 -43.60
CA GLU A 292 14.76 60.94 -43.17
C GLU A 292 14.28 60.37 -41.83
N LEU A 293 14.05 61.25 -40.85
CA LEU A 293 13.51 60.86 -39.54
C LEU A 293 12.09 60.28 -39.63
N GLU A 294 11.25 60.79 -40.53
CA GLU A 294 9.93 60.22 -40.81
C GLU A 294 10.02 58.80 -41.40
N LEU A 295 10.98 58.55 -42.29
CA LEU A 295 11.24 57.23 -42.86
C LEU A 295 11.79 56.26 -41.83
N GLU A 296 12.76 56.68 -41.01
CA GLU A 296 13.30 55.87 -39.91
C GLU A 296 12.21 55.53 -38.87
N LEU A 297 11.34 56.49 -38.56
CA LEU A 297 10.20 56.27 -37.68
C LEU A 297 9.20 55.28 -38.28
N ALA A 298 8.90 55.38 -39.58
CA ALA A 298 8.03 54.44 -40.28
C ALA A 298 8.62 53.03 -40.30
N GLN A 299 9.93 52.91 -40.53
CA GLN A 299 10.65 51.63 -40.53
C GLN A 299 10.70 51.00 -39.15
N THR A 300 10.95 51.78 -38.10
CA THR A 300 10.92 51.32 -36.71
C THR A 300 9.52 50.89 -36.28
N LYS A 301 8.48 51.62 -36.71
CA LYS A 301 7.08 51.24 -36.48
C LYS A 301 6.73 49.92 -37.18
N LEU A 302 7.21 49.71 -38.41
CA LEU A 302 7.01 48.45 -39.12
C LEU A 302 7.68 47.29 -38.38
N GLN A 303 8.94 47.44 -37.97
CA GLN A 303 9.66 46.42 -37.18
C GLN A 303 8.94 46.11 -35.86
N LEU A 304 8.37 47.12 -35.20
CA LEU A 304 7.59 46.93 -33.98
C LEU A 304 6.31 46.12 -34.23
N VAL A 305 5.60 46.39 -35.33
CA VAL A 305 4.40 45.63 -35.71
C VAL A 305 4.76 44.19 -36.06
N GLU A 306 5.82 43.96 -36.83
CA GLU A 306 6.31 42.62 -37.17
C GLU A 306 6.71 41.83 -35.91
N ALA A 307 7.43 42.46 -34.98
CA ALA A 307 7.79 41.86 -33.71
C ALA A 307 6.55 41.52 -32.86
N LYS A 308 5.55 42.40 -32.82
CA LYS A 308 4.29 42.15 -32.10
C LYS A 308 3.49 41.00 -32.72
N CYS A 309 3.38 40.95 -34.05
CA CYS A 309 2.72 39.84 -34.74
C CYS A 309 3.44 38.52 -34.47
N LYS A 310 4.78 38.51 -34.48
CA LYS A 310 5.57 37.33 -34.16
C LYS A 310 5.40 36.88 -32.71
N MET A 311 5.31 37.82 -31.78
CA MET A 311 5.03 37.53 -30.38
C MET A 311 3.63 36.93 -30.20
N GLN A 312 2.61 37.48 -30.85
CA GLN A 312 1.24 36.91 -30.84
C GLN A 312 1.19 35.50 -31.43
N GLU A 313 1.90 35.24 -32.53
CA GLU A 313 1.99 33.92 -33.13
C GLU A 313 2.63 32.91 -32.17
N LEU A 314 3.75 33.28 -31.54
CA LEU A 314 4.41 32.44 -30.54
C LEU A 314 3.54 32.20 -29.30
N GLU A 315 2.78 33.21 -28.86
CA GLU A 315 1.81 33.05 -27.76
C GLU A 315 0.68 32.10 -28.13
N HIS A 316 0.20 32.14 -29.38
CA HIS A 316 -0.80 31.22 -29.89
C HIS A 316 -0.25 29.78 -29.94
N GLN A 317 0.95 29.60 -30.49
CA GLN A 317 1.64 28.29 -30.51
C GLN A 317 1.87 27.74 -29.11
N ARG A 318 2.30 28.58 -28.16
CA ARG A 318 2.42 28.19 -26.74
C ARG A 318 1.07 27.78 -26.17
N GLY A 319 0.00 28.50 -26.50
CA GLY A 319 -1.37 28.17 -26.07
C GLY A 319 -1.84 26.82 -26.60
N ILE A 320 -1.57 26.51 -27.87
CA ILE A 320 -1.88 25.21 -28.49
C ILE A 320 -1.11 24.10 -27.77
N LEU A 321 0.22 24.22 -27.67
CA LEU A 321 1.06 23.22 -27.01
C LEU A 321 0.66 23.00 -25.54
N MET A 322 0.27 24.05 -24.83
CA MET A 322 -0.19 23.93 -23.45
C MET A 322 -1.55 23.19 -23.35
N ASN A 323 -2.46 23.44 -24.30
CA ASN A 323 -3.71 22.71 -24.39
C ASN A 323 -3.48 21.22 -24.74
N GLU A 324 -2.53 20.92 -25.62
CA GLU A 324 -2.12 19.54 -25.94
C GLU A 324 -1.52 18.82 -24.73
N ILE A 325 -0.62 19.47 -23.99
CA ILE A 325 -0.06 18.93 -22.74
C ILE A 325 -1.17 18.67 -21.72
N GLN A 326 -2.11 19.60 -21.56
CA GLN A 326 -3.22 19.45 -20.63
C GLN A 326 -4.19 18.34 -21.08
N ALA A 327 -4.46 18.21 -22.38
CA ALA A 327 -5.27 17.15 -22.95
C ALA A 327 -4.59 15.78 -22.79
N ALA A 328 -3.28 15.69 -23.03
CA ALA A 328 -2.48 14.49 -22.79
C ALA A 328 -2.46 14.12 -21.31
N LYS A 329 -2.30 15.11 -20.41
CA LYS A 329 -2.36 14.91 -18.96
C LYS A 329 -3.73 14.40 -18.51
N ASN A 330 -4.82 14.98 -19.00
CA ASN A 330 -6.19 14.55 -18.69
C ASN A 330 -6.51 13.16 -19.28
N SER A 331 -6.01 12.86 -20.49
CA SER A 331 -6.12 11.53 -21.10
C SER A 331 -5.32 10.47 -20.31
N TRP A 332 -4.12 10.83 -19.88
CA TRP A 332 -3.28 9.97 -19.05
C TRP A 332 -3.87 9.75 -17.66
N PHE A 333 -4.37 10.81 -17.00
CA PHE A 333 -5.04 10.71 -15.70
C PHE A 333 -6.30 9.84 -15.78
N SER A 334 -7.13 10.04 -16.80
CA SER A 334 -8.37 9.25 -16.98
C SER A 334 -8.11 7.80 -17.35
N LYS A 335 -7.11 7.51 -18.18
CA LYS A 335 -6.74 6.12 -18.55
C LYS A 335 -6.01 5.38 -17.43
N THR A 336 -5.17 6.07 -16.66
CA THR A 336 -4.34 5.43 -15.61
C THR A 336 -5.10 5.31 -14.28
N LEU A 337 -5.85 6.33 -13.84
CA LEU A 337 -6.68 6.22 -12.63
C LEU A 337 -7.99 5.46 -12.87
N GLY A 338 -8.53 5.50 -14.09
CA GLY A 338 -9.68 4.68 -14.47
C GLY A 338 -9.36 3.18 -14.41
N SER A 339 -8.17 2.77 -14.85
CA SER A 339 -7.73 1.36 -14.82
C SER A 339 -7.39 0.85 -13.42
N LEU A 340 -7.07 1.73 -12.46
CA LEU A 340 -6.85 1.39 -11.05
C LEU A 340 -8.16 1.31 -10.23
N LYS A 341 -9.26 1.92 -10.70
CA LYS A 341 -10.56 1.87 -10.02
C LYS A 341 -11.43 0.67 -10.45
N SER A 342 -11.13 0.00 -11.56
CA SER A 342 -11.84 -1.22 -12.00
C SER A 342 -11.30 -2.52 -11.38
N SER A 343 -10.23 -2.47 -10.58
CA SER A 343 -9.58 -3.65 -9.97
C SER A 343 -9.91 -3.86 -8.48
N GLY A 344 -10.81 -3.06 -7.91
CA GLY A 344 -11.19 -3.12 -6.48
C GLY A 344 -12.70 -3.03 -6.24
N GLY A 345 -13.48 -3.91 -6.87
CA GLY A 345 -14.94 -3.89 -6.74
C GLY A 345 -15.64 -5.09 -7.37
N SER A 346 -15.28 -6.32 -6.97
CA SER A 346 -16.16 -7.47 -7.17
C SER A 346 -17.31 -7.41 -6.17
N ALA A 347 -18.39 -6.75 -6.54
CA ALA A 347 -19.72 -7.00 -5.97
C ALA A 347 -20.62 -7.49 -7.11
N SER A 348 -20.91 -8.78 -7.04
CA SER A 348 -21.91 -9.52 -7.79
C SER A 348 -23.24 -8.79 -7.92
N GLN A 349 -23.72 -8.60 -9.16
CA GLN A 349 -25.16 -8.70 -9.42
C GLN A 349 -25.44 -9.22 -10.83
N SER A 350 -26.23 -10.29 -10.81
CA SER A 350 -26.75 -11.13 -11.88
C SER A 350 -27.65 -10.40 -12.89
N GLN A 351 -27.49 -10.69 -14.18
CA GLN A 351 -28.58 -10.65 -15.16
C GLN A 351 -28.56 -11.89 -16.07
N PRO A 352 -29.73 -12.43 -16.46
CA PRO A 352 -29.85 -13.66 -17.25
C PRO A 352 -29.72 -13.41 -18.77
N PRO A 353 -29.45 -14.44 -19.57
CA PRO A 353 -29.22 -14.29 -21.01
C PRO A 353 -30.53 -14.19 -21.79
N SER A 354 -30.62 -13.24 -22.71
CA SER A 354 -31.69 -13.13 -23.70
C SER A 354 -31.25 -13.72 -25.05
N SER A 355 -32.01 -14.70 -25.51
CA SER A 355 -31.89 -15.36 -26.82
C SER A 355 -32.21 -14.42 -28.00
N PRO A 356 -31.67 -14.67 -29.21
CA PRO A 356 -32.03 -13.95 -30.42
C PRO A 356 -33.37 -14.44 -30.98
N LYS A 357 -34.18 -13.51 -31.50
CA LYS A 357 -35.46 -13.79 -32.15
C LYS A 357 -35.36 -13.39 -33.62
N GLU A 358 -35.49 -14.38 -34.50
CA GLU A 358 -35.83 -14.17 -35.92
C GLU A 358 -37.29 -13.71 -36.08
N GLY A 359 -37.60 -12.99 -37.17
CA GLY A 359 -38.97 -12.83 -37.68
C GLY A 359 -39.20 -11.61 -38.61
N PRO A 360 -39.70 -11.78 -39.85
CA PRO A 360 -39.70 -10.77 -40.94
C PRO A 360 -41.11 -10.11 -41.13
N PRO A 361 -41.49 -9.42 -42.23
CA PRO A 361 -41.25 -9.66 -43.66
C PRO A 361 -40.24 -8.72 -44.34
#